data_AF-A0A812P8D1-F1
#
_entry.id   AF-A0A812P8D1-F1
#
_cell.length_a   1.000
_cell.length_b   1.000
_cell.length_c   1.000
_cell.angle_alpha   90.00
_cell.angle_beta   90.00
_cell.angle_gamma   90.00
#
_symmetry.space_group_name_H-M   'P 1'
#
loop_
_entity.id
_entity.type
_entity.pdbx_description
1 polymer ?
#
loop_
_entity_poly.entity_id
_entity_poly.type
_entity_poly.pdbx_seq_one_letter_code
_entity_poly.pdbx_strand_id
1 'polypeptide(L)'
;MSTPESPIRPSQTPAKRRISHLDSPHSQISVSEETTHKKGRAELDTPVTPGTGHTATSDAAWQTADVVDRALARRRSEPQPSGCNESNVDDDAGDGEDGGDDEDAAGNEAAPAAAGKTEAPKTKSELQKLRENFANTMHLCSHFYADRTLQRQMRLVSTACRPVRKSYQKSLVDQKSQESTMEFQASRAAAGWFDTARETLQLIHQPEALQQFNVTTSASTAILEEDDVLAGDSWFVEEADMVDTFWKLLVELASARSWSQIQFSTIQPCALAIALSPDNGPNSLAQKLLHEQRDTWKAVLSAERSSASDSKLSPGDRNALTLVLRDLGWNRLQVAREAMLECTAAGWKVSHARVQETAHCLFGGPAQTKYELEDLFAHLASIARASNLPTFFTVDLDPAHCSPIWLFNSKLDRCDWLRHQVKLLHPLLVPPDLRGFSIVLQKTGPPQEPLPAALRAGVFLTVKQLRELQGHFHFPIPGRGCGSGKKGNVIKKDLANALLTFMFGESLAKADREQMLNTLMGQQWDRQGKGSPHAAELVAAFKSLDPTDQPHFCKLAAVASDEAKLKETRAARADIQAVHASPAYETPRALAKLLPFGENFSCRFSRHPVLKRYQCYIIDGVSGFSSSFDNSFLV
;
A
#
# COMPACT_ATOMS: atom_id res chain seq x y z
N MET A 1 36.60 -14.13 54.38
CA MET A 1 35.34 -14.03 53.61
C MET A 1 35.65 -14.47 52.19
N SER A 2 35.84 -15.76 51.90
CA SER A 2 35.00 -16.95 52.16
C SER A 2 34.14 -17.30 50.93
N THR A 3 34.79 -17.93 49.96
CA THR A 3 34.43 -19.20 49.25
C THR A 3 33.07 -19.85 49.57
N PRO A 4 32.44 -20.63 48.65
CA PRO A 4 33.17 -21.48 47.70
C PRO A 4 32.60 -21.65 46.26
N GLU A 5 33.47 -22.18 45.39
CA GLU A 5 33.12 -22.89 44.16
C GLU A 5 32.65 -24.33 44.48
N SER A 6 31.99 -25.02 43.53
CA SER A 6 32.06 -26.49 43.41
C SER A 6 31.63 -26.98 42.02
N PRO A 7 32.36 -27.91 41.38
CA PRO A 7 32.06 -28.42 40.05
C PRO A 7 31.30 -29.77 40.06
N ILE A 8 30.76 -30.18 38.92
CA ILE A 8 30.28 -31.55 38.67
C ILE A 8 30.93 -32.10 37.38
N ARG A 9 31.43 -33.34 37.44
CA ARG A 9 32.01 -34.09 36.30
C ARG A 9 31.11 -35.30 35.95
N PRO A 10 31.27 -35.94 34.77
CA PRO A 10 30.25 -36.81 34.19
C PRO A 10 30.28 -38.26 34.71
N SER A 11 29.16 -38.96 34.52
CA SER A 11 29.03 -40.42 34.65
C SER A 11 29.07 -41.11 33.28
N GLN A 12 29.33 -42.43 33.28
CA GLN A 12 29.49 -43.24 32.06
C GLN A 12 28.35 -44.27 31.88
N THR A 13 28.34 -44.83 30.67
CA THR A 13 27.61 -45.98 30.10
C THR A 13 27.59 -47.28 30.97
N PRO A 14 26.93 -48.41 30.56
CA PRO A 14 26.12 -48.70 29.35
C PRO A 14 24.76 -49.42 29.60
N ALA A 15 23.98 -49.65 28.54
CA ALA A 15 23.02 -50.77 28.46
C ALA A 15 22.99 -51.38 27.04
N LYS A 16 22.87 -52.72 26.94
CA LYS A 16 22.83 -53.48 25.67
C LYS A 16 21.41 -53.97 25.37
N ARG A 17 21.03 -54.06 24.09
CA ARG A 17 20.18 -55.15 23.56
C ARG A 17 20.49 -55.42 22.08
N ARG A 18 20.23 -56.65 21.66
CA ARG A 18 20.50 -57.30 20.35
C ARG A 18 19.40 -58.37 20.16
N ILE A 19 19.37 -59.11 19.02
CA ILE A 19 18.39 -60.16 18.61
C ILE A 19 17.19 -59.53 17.86
N SER A 20 16.78 -59.97 16.67
CA SER A 20 17.39 -60.93 15.70
C SER A 20 16.82 -60.80 14.27
N HIS A 21 17.36 -61.62 13.36
CA HIS A 21 16.96 -61.88 11.97
C HIS A 21 15.47 -62.12 11.70
N LEU A 22 15.06 -61.81 10.47
CA LEU A 22 14.21 -62.55 9.49
C LEU A 22 13.86 -61.55 8.36
N ASP A 23 13.74 -61.87 7.07
CA ASP A 23 14.45 -62.83 6.20
C ASP A 23 14.23 -62.37 4.74
N SER A 24 14.97 -62.88 3.76
CA SER A 24 14.74 -62.60 2.31
C SER A 24 13.88 -63.70 1.67
N PRO A 25 13.23 -63.48 0.51
CA PRO A 25 13.90 -63.93 -0.71
C PRO A 25 13.60 -63.17 -2.04
N HIS A 26 14.55 -63.29 -2.95
CA HIS A 26 14.45 -63.42 -4.42
C HIS A 26 13.39 -62.65 -5.26
N SER A 27 13.91 -61.92 -6.25
CA SER A 27 13.78 -62.38 -7.65
C SER A 27 15.08 -62.14 -8.44
N GLN A 28 15.31 -62.95 -9.48
CA GLN A 28 16.44 -62.84 -10.42
C GLN A 28 15.88 -62.66 -11.84
N ILE A 29 16.71 -62.20 -12.79
CA ILE A 29 16.66 -62.60 -14.21
C ILE A 29 18.02 -62.29 -14.89
N SER A 30 18.43 -63.16 -15.83
CA SER A 30 19.65 -63.12 -16.67
C SER A 30 19.53 -62.06 -17.81
N VAL A 31 20.58 -61.49 -18.42
CA VAL A 31 21.90 -61.95 -18.92
C VAL A 31 21.86 -62.72 -20.27
N SER A 32 22.36 -62.04 -21.32
CA SER A 32 22.92 -62.49 -22.62
C SER A 32 23.51 -61.22 -23.31
N GLU A 33 24.72 -61.11 -23.89
CA GLU A 33 25.46 -61.89 -24.91
C GLU A 33 24.81 -61.86 -26.32
N GLU A 34 25.49 -61.60 -27.47
CA GLU A 34 26.90 -61.17 -27.76
C GLU A 34 26.94 -59.69 -28.29
N THR A 35 27.49 -59.18 -29.42
CA THR A 35 28.26 -59.72 -30.58
C THR A 35 29.37 -58.76 -31.08
N THR A 36 30.51 -59.29 -31.57
CA THR A 36 31.73 -58.55 -32.00
C THR A 36 31.74 -57.86 -33.38
N HIS A 37 32.56 -56.80 -33.56
CA HIS A 37 33.57 -56.55 -34.66
C HIS A 37 34.33 -55.20 -34.38
N LYS A 38 35.67 -55.05 -34.41
CA LYS A 38 36.69 -55.04 -35.52
C LYS A 38 36.53 -53.84 -36.49
N LYS A 39 37.55 -53.05 -36.91
CA LYS A 39 39.05 -53.11 -36.81
C LYS A 39 39.75 -51.79 -37.28
N GLY A 40 40.96 -51.44 -36.76
CA GLY A 40 41.90 -50.39 -37.27
C GLY A 40 42.01 -49.14 -36.35
N ARG A 41 43.16 -48.59 -35.90
CA ARG A 41 44.56 -48.38 -36.39
C ARG A 41 44.69 -47.15 -37.33
N ALA A 42 45.64 -46.20 -37.22
CA ALA A 42 46.97 -46.08 -36.55
C ALA A 42 47.06 -44.82 -35.63
N GLU A 43 47.91 -44.69 -34.59
CA GLU A 43 49.40 -44.66 -34.48
C GLU A 43 50.09 -43.44 -35.15
N LEU A 44 50.62 -42.50 -34.34
CA LEU A 44 51.91 -41.80 -34.55
C LEU A 44 52.35 -41.01 -33.29
N ASP A 45 53.64 -40.69 -33.21
CA ASP A 45 54.40 -40.63 -31.94
C ASP A 45 54.56 -39.27 -31.22
N THR A 46 54.75 -39.41 -29.89
CA THR A 46 55.71 -38.75 -28.98
C THR A 46 56.89 -37.95 -29.59
N PRO A 47 57.45 -36.93 -28.88
CA PRO A 47 58.21 -37.17 -27.64
C PRO A 47 58.08 -36.12 -26.49
N VAL A 48 58.79 -36.40 -25.39
CA VAL A 48 58.70 -35.78 -24.05
C VAL A 48 60.08 -35.25 -23.59
N THR A 49 60.11 -34.43 -22.52
CA THR A 49 61.21 -34.13 -21.54
C THR A 49 61.90 -32.75 -21.65
N PRO A 50 62.50 -32.21 -20.56
CA PRO A 50 62.02 -32.21 -19.16
C PRO A 50 62.29 -30.88 -18.37
N GLY A 51 61.81 -30.82 -17.11
CA GLY A 51 62.32 -29.89 -16.07
C GLY A 51 61.63 -28.53 -15.98
N THR A 52 61.71 -27.77 -14.87
CA THR A 52 62.24 -28.03 -13.51
C THR A 52 61.37 -27.27 -12.49
N GLY A 53 61.23 -27.78 -11.25
CA GLY A 53 60.35 -27.17 -10.24
C GLY A 53 61.05 -26.16 -9.31
N HIS A 54 60.25 -25.28 -8.69
CA HIS A 54 60.63 -24.48 -7.52
C HIS A 54 59.43 -24.26 -6.58
N THR A 55 59.72 -23.97 -5.31
CA THR A 55 58.75 -23.86 -4.20
C THR A 55 58.79 -22.47 -3.54
N ALA A 56 57.67 -21.75 -3.53
CA ALA A 56 57.37 -20.56 -2.70
C ALA A 56 55.86 -20.25 -2.90
N THR A 57 54.96 -20.39 -1.91
CA THR A 57 54.62 -19.44 -0.81
C THR A 57 54.10 -18.07 -1.27
N SER A 58 52.84 -17.79 -0.90
CA SER A 58 52.21 -16.47 -0.63
C SER A 58 52.67 -15.24 -1.43
N ASP A 59 51.81 -14.71 -2.30
CA ASP A 59 50.90 -13.63 -1.88
C ASP A 59 49.75 -13.42 -2.89
N ALA A 60 48.60 -12.94 -2.41
CA ALA A 60 47.34 -12.90 -3.19
C ALA A 60 46.63 -11.55 -3.07
N ALA A 61 47.14 -10.54 -3.78
CA ALA A 61 46.46 -9.27 -4.04
C ALA A 61 46.94 -8.66 -5.37
N TRP A 62 46.17 -7.72 -5.94
CA TRP A 62 46.55 -6.87 -7.09
C TRP A 62 46.82 -7.55 -8.46
N GLN A 63 45.79 -8.16 -9.09
CA GLN A 63 45.82 -8.49 -10.53
C GLN A 63 44.56 -8.13 -11.34
N THR A 64 43.62 -7.34 -10.78
CA THR A 64 42.37 -6.97 -11.47
C THR A 64 42.42 -5.67 -12.29
N ALA A 65 43.46 -4.83 -12.14
CA ALA A 65 43.57 -3.55 -12.86
C ALA A 65 44.03 -3.70 -14.32
N ASP A 66 45.13 -4.43 -14.55
CA ASP A 66 45.83 -4.57 -15.85
C ASP A 66 44.97 -5.24 -16.95
N VAL A 67 43.88 -5.92 -16.59
CA VAL A 67 42.90 -6.45 -17.56
C VAL A 67 41.99 -5.36 -18.13
N VAL A 68 41.67 -4.32 -17.34
CA VAL A 68 40.74 -3.25 -17.74
C VAL A 68 41.43 -2.23 -18.65
N ASP A 69 42.67 -1.84 -18.35
CA ASP A 69 43.42 -0.89 -19.20
C ASP A 69 43.71 -1.45 -20.59
N ARG A 70 43.92 -2.77 -20.72
CA ARG A 70 44.07 -3.44 -22.03
C ARG A 70 42.78 -3.46 -22.85
N ALA A 71 41.61 -3.40 -22.20
CA ALA A 71 40.34 -3.22 -22.90
C ALA A 71 40.13 -1.77 -23.36
N LEU A 72 40.49 -0.79 -22.51
CA LEU A 72 40.43 0.65 -22.85
C LEU A 72 41.40 1.02 -23.97
N ALA A 73 42.61 0.44 -23.99
CA ALA A 73 43.61 0.68 -25.04
C ALA A 73 43.12 0.31 -26.44
N ARG A 74 42.26 -0.72 -26.58
CA ARG A 74 41.72 -1.17 -27.88
C ARG A 74 40.60 -0.29 -28.45
N ARG A 75 40.04 0.64 -27.67
CA ARG A 75 39.01 1.59 -28.14
C ARG A 75 39.56 2.94 -28.65
N ARG A 76 40.90 3.09 -28.76
CA ARG A 76 41.56 4.31 -29.25
C ARG A 76 42.02 4.26 -30.71
N SER A 77 41.58 3.26 -31.49
CA SER A 77 42.05 3.03 -32.87
C SER A 77 40.92 2.81 -33.88
N GLU A 78 39.85 3.60 -33.79
CA GLU A 78 38.83 3.72 -34.84
C GLU A 78 38.98 5.11 -35.51
N PRO A 79 38.90 5.21 -36.85
CA PRO A 79 39.09 6.47 -37.56
C PRO A 79 37.89 7.41 -37.39
N GLN A 80 38.14 8.72 -37.32
CA GLN A 80 37.05 9.71 -37.35
C GLN A 80 36.32 9.64 -38.70
N PRO A 81 34.97 9.57 -38.72
CA PRO A 81 34.22 9.78 -39.95
C PRO A 81 34.36 11.24 -40.39
N SER A 82 34.59 11.46 -41.68
CA SER A 82 34.60 12.79 -42.29
C SER A 82 33.21 13.43 -42.18
N GLY A 83 33.16 14.73 -41.88
CA GLY A 83 31.91 15.43 -41.61
C GLY A 83 30.91 15.43 -42.77
N CYS A 84 29.64 15.26 -42.43
CA CYS A 84 28.50 15.56 -43.29
C CYS A 84 27.88 16.88 -42.82
N ASN A 85 27.43 17.74 -43.74
CA ASN A 85 26.66 18.92 -43.38
C ASN A 85 25.28 18.50 -42.88
N GLU A 86 24.88 18.98 -41.71
CA GLU A 86 23.47 19.03 -41.31
C GLU A 86 22.80 20.19 -42.06
N SER A 87 22.08 19.87 -43.14
CA SER A 87 21.12 20.79 -43.76
C SER A 87 19.80 20.76 -42.98
N ASN A 88 19.11 21.90 -42.93
CA ASN A 88 17.82 22.09 -42.28
C ASN A 88 16.87 20.88 -42.43
N VAL A 89 16.26 20.48 -41.32
CA VAL A 89 15.01 19.72 -41.31
C VAL A 89 13.92 20.72 -40.93
N ASP A 90 12.95 20.92 -41.81
CA ASP A 90 11.80 21.78 -41.53
C ASP A 90 10.81 21.04 -40.62
N ASP A 91 10.46 21.63 -39.48
CA ASP A 91 9.44 21.09 -38.56
C ASP A 91 8.04 21.35 -39.14
N ASP A 92 7.47 20.33 -39.80
CA ASP A 92 6.13 20.34 -40.38
C ASP A 92 5.05 20.30 -39.28
N ALA A 93 4.66 21.49 -38.79
CA ALA A 93 3.70 21.68 -37.71
C ALA A 93 2.26 21.55 -38.23
N GLY A 94 1.69 20.35 -38.14
CA GLY A 94 0.34 20.04 -38.63
C GLY A 94 -0.78 20.88 -38.02
N ASP A 95 -1.77 21.20 -38.85
CA ASP A 95 -2.88 22.12 -38.56
C ASP A 95 -3.72 21.74 -37.33
N GLY A 96 -4.16 22.77 -36.61
CA GLY A 96 -5.12 22.69 -35.51
C GLY A 96 -6.07 23.88 -35.55
N GLU A 97 -7.01 23.87 -36.49
CA GLU A 97 -8.11 24.85 -36.54
C GLU A 97 -9.04 24.69 -35.32
N ASP A 98 -9.11 25.71 -34.47
CA ASP A 98 -10.37 26.12 -33.82
C ASP A 98 -10.35 27.63 -33.54
N GLY A 99 -11.50 28.28 -33.63
CA GLY A 99 -11.63 29.75 -33.59
C GLY A 99 -12.29 30.27 -32.30
N GLY A 100 -12.13 31.56 -32.00
CA GLY A 100 -12.79 32.16 -30.84
C GLY A 100 -12.35 33.59 -30.49
N ASP A 101 -12.80 34.54 -31.31
CA ASP A 101 -13.10 35.96 -31.03
C ASP A 101 -12.15 36.84 -30.18
N ASP A 102 -11.75 37.97 -30.77
CA ASP A 102 -11.12 39.10 -30.09
C ASP A 102 -12.10 39.86 -29.17
N GLU A 103 -11.64 40.29 -27.98
CA GLU A 103 -12.10 41.54 -27.34
C GLU A 103 -10.91 42.36 -26.81
N ASP A 104 -10.94 43.67 -27.06
CA ASP A 104 -9.82 44.59 -26.82
C ASP A 104 -9.47 44.80 -25.33
N ALA A 105 -8.17 44.68 -24.99
CA ALA A 105 -7.63 44.99 -23.67
C ALA A 105 -6.33 45.82 -23.72
N ALA A 106 -6.36 47.00 -24.36
CA ALA A 106 -5.23 47.93 -24.40
C ALA A 106 -4.92 48.54 -23.01
N GLY A 107 -4.12 47.85 -22.20
CA GLY A 107 -3.76 48.24 -20.83
C GLY A 107 -2.26 48.49 -20.63
N ASN A 108 -1.89 49.72 -20.25
CA ASN A 108 -0.51 50.18 -20.01
C ASN A 108 0.39 49.21 -19.22
N GLU A 109 1.46 48.70 -19.84
CA GLU A 109 2.60 48.12 -19.12
C GLU A 109 3.46 49.22 -18.47
N ALA A 110 3.01 49.70 -17.31
CA ALA A 110 3.84 50.51 -16.42
C ALA A 110 4.83 49.61 -15.67
N ALA A 111 6.09 49.55 -16.13
CA ALA A 111 7.14 48.71 -15.53
C ALA A 111 7.31 49.01 -14.01
N PRO A 112 7.20 48.00 -13.12
CA PRO A 112 7.19 48.21 -11.67
C PRO A 112 8.59 48.52 -11.11
N ALA A 113 9.00 49.78 -11.19
CA ALA A 113 10.26 50.31 -10.68
C ALA A 113 10.27 50.44 -9.13
N ALA A 114 10.11 49.32 -8.41
CA ALA A 114 10.10 49.27 -6.95
C ALA A 114 10.81 48.01 -6.43
N ALA A 115 12.15 48.02 -6.46
CA ALA A 115 12.99 46.96 -5.86
C ALA A 115 13.04 47.06 -4.32
N GLY A 116 11.87 47.05 -3.68
CA GLY A 116 11.75 46.81 -2.25
C GLY A 116 12.26 45.40 -1.91
N LYS A 117 12.85 45.24 -0.72
CA LYS A 117 13.33 43.93 -0.23
C LYS A 117 12.15 43.00 0.01
N THR A 118 11.74 42.28 -1.02
CA THR A 118 10.83 41.13 -0.91
C THR A 118 11.50 40.10 -0.01
N GLU A 119 10.86 39.73 1.09
CA GLU A 119 11.37 38.64 1.94
C GLU A 119 11.41 37.35 1.13
N ALA A 120 12.49 36.57 1.28
CA ALA A 120 12.61 35.28 0.61
C ALA A 120 11.44 34.36 1.01
N PRO A 121 10.82 33.65 0.06
CA PRO A 121 9.63 32.83 0.33
C PRO A 121 9.97 31.69 1.30
N LYS A 122 9.30 31.67 2.45
CA LYS A 122 9.49 30.70 3.54
C LYS A 122 8.59 29.48 3.39
N THR A 123 7.54 29.57 2.57
CA THR A 123 6.60 28.47 2.33
C THR A 123 6.42 28.15 0.84
N LYS A 124 5.96 26.93 0.55
CA LYS A 124 5.67 26.49 -0.83
C LYS A 124 4.60 27.36 -1.52
N SER A 125 3.63 27.91 -0.77
CA SER A 125 2.61 28.79 -1.36
C SER A 125 3.12 30.21 -1.62
N GLU A 126 4.08 30.72 -0.84
CA GLU A 126 4.81 31.95 -1.18
C GLU A 126 5.68 31.76 -2.43
N LEU A 127 6.36 30.62 -2.57
CA LEU A 127 7.11 30.27 -3.77
C LEU A 127 6.19 30.10 -5.00
N GLN A 128 5.01 29.50 -4.82
CA GLN A 128 3.99 29.39 -5.86
C GLN A 128 3.54 30.79 -6.33
N LYS A 129 3.19 31.68 -5.39
CA LYS A 129 2.82 33.08 -5.67
C LYS A 129 3.96 33.87 -6.33
N LEU A 130 5.21 33.62 -5.96
CA LEU A 130 6.36 34.23 -6.62
C LEU A 130 6.43 33.80 -8.10
N ARG A 131 6.16 32.53 -8.41
CA ARG A 131 6.11 32.02 -9.79
C ARG A 131 4.88 32.50 -10.56
N GLU A 132 3.76 32.74 -9.88
CA GLU A 132 2.56 33.36 -10.47
C GLU A 132 2.82 34.84 -10.82
N ASN A 133 3.54 35.57 -9.96
CA ASN A 133 3.95 36.97 -10.19
C ASN A 133 5.00 37.16 -11.31
N PHE A 134 5.75 36.12 -11.68
CA PHE A 134 6.70 36.16 -12.78
C PHE A 134 6.49 34.94 -13.69
N ALA A 135 5.67 35.07 -14.74
CA ALA A 135 5.16 33.99 -15.60
C ALA A 135 6.25 33.25 -16.44
N ASN A 136 7.15 32.52 -15.77
CA ASN A 136 8.38 31.93 -16.31
C ASN A 136 9.26 32.89 -17.14
N THR A 137 9.12 34.22 -16.94
CA THR A 137 9.82 35.24 -17.74
C THR A 137 11.28 35.40 -17.32
N MET A 138 12.08 36.07 -18.17
CA MET A 138 13.47 36.44 -17.86
C MET A 138 13.62 37.25 -16.56
N HIS A 139 12.56 37.91 -16.08
CA HIS A 139 12.55 38.61 -14.80
C HIS A 139 12.57 37.65 -13.59
N LEU A 140 11.93 36.47 -13.67
CA LEU A 140 12.04 35.42 -12.64
C LEU A 140 13.49 34.92 -12.54
N CYS A 141 14.10 34.66 -13.70
CA CYS A 141 15.50 34.28 -13.79
C CYS A 141 16.40 35.36 -13.18
N SER A 142 16.21 36.63 -13.54
CA SER A 142 16.97 37.76 -12.99
C SER A 142 16.83 37.89 -11.47
N HIS A 143 15.62 37.69 -10.92
CA HIS A 143 15.37 37.71 -9.47
C HIS A 143 16.10 36.57 -8.75
N PHE A 144 16.06 35.35 -9.27
CA PHE A 144 16.83 34.22 -8.70
C PHE A 144 18.35 34.37 -8.92
N TYR A 145 18.80 34.99 -10.01
CA TYR A 145 20.21 35.32 -10.23
C TYR A 145 20.73 36.45 -9.32
N ALA A 146 19.87 37.23 -8.65
CA ALA A 146 20.29 38.19 -7.64
C ALA A 146 20.80 37.51 -6.35
N ASP A 147 20.31 36.32 -6.02
CA ASP A 147 20.73 35.54 -4.85
C ASP A 147 21.96 34.67 -5.17
N ARG A 148 23.11 35.04 -4.61
CA ARG A 148 24.38 34.30 -4.78
C ARG A 148 24.37 32.92 -4.13
N THR A 149 23.61 32.72 -3.06
CA THR A 149 23.45 31.42 -2.39
C THR A 149 22.61 30.48 -3.23
N LEU A 150 21.49 30.98 -3.75
CA LEU A 150 20.66 30.23 -4.71
C LEU A 150 21.43 29.91 -6.00
N GLN A 151 22.23 30.85 -6.53
CA GLN A 151 23.15 30.57 -7.65
C GLN A 151 24.10 29.40 -7.33
N ARG A 152 24.82 29.44 -6.18
CA ARG A 152 25.73 28.37 -5.76
C ARG A 152 25.00 27.02 -5.70
N GLN A 153 23.81 26.97 -5.07
CA GLN A 153 22.99 25.77 -4.97
C GLN A 153 22.49 25.26 -6.34
N MET A 154 22.00 26.14 -7.22
CA MET A 154 21.53 25.77 -8.56
C MET A 154 22.66 25.20 -9.42
N ARG A 155 23.88 25.77 -9.32
CA ARG A 155 25.07 25.22 -9.99
C ARG A 155 25.41 23.85 -9.41
N LEU A 156 25.58 23.74 -8.10
CA LEU A 156 25.89 22.49 -7.37
C LEU A 156 24.94 21.35 -7.78
N VAL A 157 23.62 21.59 -7.80
CA VAL A 157 22.60 20.62 -8.25
C VAL A 157 22.72 20.30 -9.75
N SER A 158 22.93 21.31 -10.60
CA SER A 158 23.09 21.12 -12.06
C SER A 158 24.33 20.28 -12.41
N THR A 159 25.46 20.56 -11.75
CA THR A 159 26.72 19.82 -11.88
C THR A 159 26.57 18.38 -11.38
N ALA A 160 25.98 18.18 -10.20
CA ALA A 160 25.76 16.86 -9.59
C ALA A 160 24.84 15.97 -10.44
N CYS A 161 23.72 16.53 -10.95
CA CYS A 161 22.75 15.79 -11.77
C CYS A 161 23.23 15.52 -13.21
N ARG A 162 24.38 16.07 -13.65
CA ARG A 162 24.87 15.97 -15.04
C ARG A 162 24.98 14.53 -15.57
N PRO A 163 25.57 13.54 -14.85
CA PRO A 163 25.66 12.17 -15.33
C PRO A 163 24.31 11.46 -15.36
N VAL A 164 23.47 11.69 -14.34
CA VAL A 164 22.10 11.15 -14.29
C VAL A 164 21.26 11.68 -15.45
N ARG A 165 21.34 12.99 -15.75
CA ARG A 165 20.65 13.61 -16.89
C ARG A 165 21.14 13.05 -18.23
N LYS A 166 22.46 12.93 -18.43
CA LYS A 166 23.07 12.30 -19.62
C LYS A 166 22.60 10.85 -19.80
N SER A 167 22.59 10.06 -18.72
CA SER A 167 22.10 8.68 -18.68
C SER A 167 20.62 8.59 -19.05
N TYR A 168 19.78 9.48 -18.50
CA TYR A 168 18.35 9.58 -18.84
C TYR A 168 18.10 10.00 -20.29
N GLN A 169 18.79 11.03 -20.78
CA GLN A 169 18.69 11.49 -22.18
C GLN A 169 19.10 10.38 -23.16
N LYS A 170 20.18 9.63 -22.86
CA LYS A 170 20.54 8.43 -23.64
C LYS A 170 19.42 7.38 -23.57
N SER A 171 18.88 7.11 -22.39
CA SER A 171 17.78 6.14 -22.20
C SER A 171 16.55 6.46 -23.06
N LEU A 172 16.20 7.74 -23.23
CA LEU A 172 15.09 8.17 -24.09
C LEU A 172 15.36 7.99 -25.60
N VAL A 173 16.63 8.04 -26.02
CA VAL A 173 17.02 7.71 -27.40
C VAL A 173 17.06 6.19 -27.59
N ASP A 174 17.61 5.48 -26.62
CA ASP A 174 17.65 4.01 -26.58
C ASP A 174 16.24 3.39 -26.53
N GLN A 175 15.19 4.14 -26.15
CA GLN A 175 13.79 3.65 -26.11
C GLN A 175 12.99 3.92 -27.39
N LYS A 176 13.61 4.40 -28.48
CA LYS A 176 12.90 4.74 -29.73
C LYS A 176 12.50 3.55 -30.61
N SER A 177 13.13 2.38 -30.46
CA SER A 177 12.74 1.16 -31.18
C SER A 177 12.62 -0.04 -30.23
N GLN A 178 11.97 -1.11 -30.70
CA GLN A 178 11.84 -2.37 -29.96
C GLN A 178 13.22 -3.01 -29.71
N GLU A 179 14.09 -3.01 -30.71
CA GLU A 179 15.46 -3.53 -30.62
C GLU A 179 16.30 -2.73 -29.62
N SER A 180 16.31 -1.39 -29.74
CA SER A 180 17.08 -0.56 -28.82
C SER A 180 16.53 -0.59 -27.39
N THR A 181 15.21 -0.79 -27.23
CA THR A 181 14.57 -1.03 -25.93
C THR A 181 15.06 -2.35 -25.31
N MET A 182 15.16 -3.42 -26.10
CA MET A 182 15.73 -4.69 -25.63
C MET A 182 17.21 -4.56 -25.24
N GLU A 183 18.03 -3.85 -26.03
CA GLU A 183 19.42 -3.53 -25.67
C GLU A 183 19.52 -2.70 -24.38
N PHE A 184 18.59 -1.75 -24.18
CA PHE A 184 18.50 -0.95 -22.96
C PHE A 184 18.16 -1.81 -21.73
N GLN A 185 17.18 -2.72 -21.82
CA GLN A 185 16.88 -3.64 -20.71
C GLN A 185 18.04 -4.60 -20.46
N ALA A 186 18.70 -5.12 -21.50
CA ALA A 186 19.90 -5.95 -21.38
C ALA A 186 21.07 -5.20 -20.71
N SER A 187 21.28 -3.93 -21.06
CA SER A 187 22.28 -3.04 -20.46
C SER A 187 22.01 -2.77 -18.98
N ARG A 188 20.73 -2.64 -18.59
CA ARG A 188 20.33 -2.51 -17.17
C ARG A 188 20.54 -3.82 -16.40
N ALA A 189 20.21 -4.96 -17.00
CA ALA A 189 20.54 -6.26 -16.41
C ALA A 189 22.05 -6.48 -16.30
N ALA A 190 22.84 -5.96 -17.25
CA ALA A 190 24.31 -5.92 -17.22
C ALA A 190 24.92 -4.92 -16.22
N ALA A 191 24.09 -4.33 -15.35
CA ALA A 191 24.45 -3.30 -14.38
C ALA A 191 25.06 -2.01 -14.95
N GLY A 192 24.81 -1.68 -16.23
CA GLY A 192 25.28 -0.42 -16.87
C GLY A 192 24.77 0.87 -16.22
N TRP A 193 23.78 0.78 -15.33
CA TRP A 193 23.37 1.89 -14.46
C TRP A 193 24.43 2.25 -13.40
N PHE A 194 25.28 1.30 -13.01
CA PHE A 194 26.33 1.49 -12.01
C PHE A 194 27.41 2.46 -12.49
N ASP A 195 27.70 2.49 -13.80
CA ASP A 195 28.57 3.51 -14.38
C ASP A 195 28.02 4.93 -14.21
N THR A 196 26.69 5.12 -14.21
CA THR A 196 26.09 6.43 -13.91
C THR A 196 26.33 6.82 -12.44
N ALA A 197 26.24 5.87 -11.51
CA ALA A 197 26.53 6.11 -10.09
C ALA A 197 28.03 6.41 -9.88
N ARG A 198 28.92 5.67 -10.55
CA ARG A 198 30.37 5.88 -10.56
C ARG A 198 30.77 7.23 -11.16
N GLU A 199 30.25 7.58 -12.34
CA GLU A 199 30.45 8.91 -12.97
C GLU A 199 29.96 10.04 -12.03
N THR A 200 28.88 9.82 -11.27
CA THR A 200 28.35 10.79 -10.29
C THR A 200 29.29 10.99 -9.11
N LEU A 201 29.73 9.91 -8.44
CA LEU A 201 30.68 10.02 -7.33
C LEU A 201 32.04 10.61 -7.77
N GLN A 202 32.49 10.29 -8.98
CA GLN A 202 33.75 10.83 -9.54
C GLN A 202 33.73 12.35 -9.80
N LEU A 203 32.57 13.03 -9.75
CA LEU A 203 32.50 14.48 -9.88
C LEU A 203 33.27 15.22 -8.78
N ILE A 204 33.43 14.62 -7.58
CA ILE A 204 34.21 15.21 -6.48
C ILE A 204 35.70 15.37 -6.82
N HIS A 205 36.20 14.61 -7.80
CA HIS A 205 37.60 14.63 -8.25
C HIS A 205 37.80 15.40 -9.57
N GLN A 206 36.77 16.07 -10.10
CA GLN A 206 36.86 16.85 -11.34
C GLN A 206 37.05 18.34 -11.01
N PRO A 207 38.23 18.95 -11.28
CA PRO A 207 38.46 20.36 -10.99
C PRO A 207 37.42 21.28 -11.66
N GLU A 208 36.97 20.93 -12.87
CA GLU A 208 35.98 21.66 -13.65
C GLU A 208 34.57 21.56 -13.05
N ALA A 209 34.29 20.55 -12.22
CA ALA A 209 33.04 20.45 -11.48
C ALA A 209 33.06 21.36 -10.24
N LEU A 210 34.13 21.28 -9.45
CA LEU A 210 34.36 22.11 -8.26
C LEU A 210 34.40 23.62 -8.58
N GLN A 211 35.07 23.99 -9.67
CA GLN A 211 35.14 25.38 -10.14
C GLN A 211 33.77 26.00 -10.45
N GLN A 212 32.76 25.22 -10.85
CA GLN A 212 31.44 25.77 -11.22
C GLN A 212 30.75 26.49 -10.04
N PHE A 213 30.95 26.01 -8.81
CA PHE A 213 30.46 26.65 -7.59
C PHE A 213 31.54 27.43 -6.82
N ASN A 214 32.64 27.76 -7.51
CA ASN A 214 33.76 28.60 -7.05
C ASN A 214 34.62 27.98 -5.92
N VAL A 215 34.81 26.66 -5.91
CA VAL A 215 35.84 26.01 -5.08
C VAL A 215 37.22 26.14 -5.76
N THR A 216 38.24 26.49 -4.97
CA THR A 216 39.59 26.80 -5.39
C THR A 216 40.40 25.54 -5.63
N THR A 217 40.57 25.17 -6.90
CA THR A 217 41.25 23.92 -7.33
C THR A 217 42.66 24.15 -7.86
N SER A 218 43.38 25.11 -7.29
CA SER A 218 44.71 25.55 -7.75
C SER A 218 45.74 24.42 -7.79
N ALA A 219 46.09 23.95 -9.00
CA ALA A 219 47.18 22.99 -9.21
C ALA A 219 48.58 23.56 -8.88
N SER A 220 48.68 24.86 -8.61
CA SER A 220 49.91 25.50 -8.13
C SER A 220 50.08 25.22 -6.63
N THR A 221 50.79 24.14 -6.30
CA THR A 221 51.27 23.80 -4.95
C THR A 221 52.38 24.76 -4.47
N ALA A 222 52.06 26.06 -4.44
CA ALA A 222 52.75 27.02 -3.60
C ALA A 222 52.40 26.67 -2.15
N ILE A 223 53.35 26.02 -1.48
CA ILE A 223 53.26 25.37 -0.17
C ILE A 223 52.36 26.18 0.78
N LEU A 224 51.18 25.63 1.09
CA LEU A 224 50.33 26.13 2.17
C LEU A 224 50.95 25.62 3.46
N GLU A 225 51.78 26.46 4.09
CA GLU A 225 52.37 26.15 5.38
C GLU A 225 51.28 26.28 6.46
N GLU A 226 51.01 25.15 7.14
CA GLU A 226 50.07 24.97 8.26
C GLU A 226 48.56 25.09 7.93
N ASP A 227 47.90 23.94 7.72
CA ASP A 227 46.43 23.82 7.56
C ASP A 227 45.63 24.50 8.71
N ASP A 228 46.19 24.51 9.92
CA ASP A 228 45.62 25.14 11.11
C ASP A 228 45.43 26.67 10.94
N VAL A 229 46.21 27.33 10.08
CA VAL A 229 46.06 28.76 9.77
C VAL A 229 44.84 29.01 8.88
N LEU A 230 44.62 28.14 7.88
CA LEU A 230 43.49 28.25 6.94
C LEU A 230 42.16 27.84 7.59
N ALA A 231 42.18 26.95 8.57
CA ALA A 231 41.00 26.54 9.33
C ALA A 231 40.29 27.71 10.06
N GLY A 232 40.98 28.83 10.30
CA GLY A 232 40.39 30.05 10.86
C GLY A 232 39.73 31.00 9.84
N ASP A 233 39.98 30.80 8.54
CA ASP A 233 39.60 31.73 7.48
C ASP A 233 38.20 31.44 6.94
N SER A 234 37.30 32.43 6.97
CA SER A 234 35.87 32.22 6.68
C SER A 234 35.58 31.77 5.24
N TRP A 235 36.46 32.12 4.29
CA TRP A 235 36.34 31.67 2.90
C TRP A 235 36.67 30.18 2.74
N PHE A 236 37.65 29.68 3.50
CA PHE A 236 38.05 28.28 3.48
C PHE A 236 36.98 27.40 4.13
N VAL A 237 36.37 27.87 5.22
CA VAL A 237 35.18 27.22 5.82
C VAL A 237 33.99 27.21 4.85
N GLU A 238 33.71 28.32 4.15
CA GLU A 238 32.67 28.38 3.10
C GLU A 238 32.92 27.37 1.97
N GLU A 239 34.17 27.20 1.52
CA GLU A 239 34.51 26.20 0.49
C GLU A 239 34.40 24.77 1.02
N ALA A 240 34.88 24.49 2.24
CA ALA A 240 34.83 23.17 2.87
C ALA A 240 33.39 22.67 3.08
N ASP A 241 32.51 23.53 3.64
CA ASP A 241 31.08 23.24 3.79
C ASP A 241 30.40 22.99 2.44
N MET A 242 30.86 23.65 1.37
CA MET A 242 30.31 23.48 0.02
C MET A 242 30.79 22.19 -0.65
N VAL A 243 32.04 21.78 -0.43
CA VAL A 243 32.57 20.48 -0.88
C VAL A 243 31.89 19.32 -0.16
N ASP A 244 31.69 19.42 1.16
CA ASP A 244 30.91 18.43 1.93
C ASP A 244 29.44 18.37 1.49
N THR A 245 28.79 19.52 1.28
CA THR A 245 27.42 19.60 0.75
C THR A 245 27.31 18.97 -0.64
N PHE A 246 28.28 19.22 -1.51
CA PHE A 246 28.34 18.60 -2.84
C PHE A 246 28.53 17.08 -2.73
N TRP A 247 29.50 16.61 -1.94
CA TRP A 247 29.74 15.18 -1.71
C TRP A 247 28.49 14.46 -1.19
N LYS A 248 27.80 15.04 -0.20
CA LYS A 248 26.52 14.50 0.32
C LYS A 248 25.47 14.37 -0.78
N LEU A 249 25.33 15.35 -1.68
CA LEU A 249 24.41 15.24 -2.81
C LEU A 249 24.85 14.18 -3.83
N LEU A 250 26.16 14.04 -4.12
CA LEU A 250 26.67 13.00 -5.02
C LEU A 250 26.38 11.59 -4.46
N VAL A 251 26.57 11.39 -3.16
CA VAL A 251 26.26 10.13 -2.46
C VAL A 251 24.76 9.84 -2.51
N GLU A 252 23.90 10.82 -2.25
CA GLU A 252 22.44 10.65 -2.30
C GLU A 252 21.96 10.32 -3.73
N LEU A 253 22.46 11.01 -4.75
CA LEU A 253 22.14 10.73 -6.15
C LEU A 253 22.63 9.34 -6.60
N ALA A 254 23.85 8.95 -6.22
CA ALA A 254 24.40 7.63 -6.51
C ALA A 254 23.64 6.51 -5.77
N SER A 255 23.24 6.75 -4.52
CA SER A 255 22.38 5.87 -3.71
C SER A 255 21.01 5.68 -4.36
N ALA A 256 20.31 6.76 -4.67
CA ALA A 256 18.99 6.72 -5.31
C ALA A 256 19.03 6.08 -6.71
N ARG A 257 20.08 6.34 -7.50
CA ARG A 257 20.31 5.66 -8.78
C ARG A 257 20.58 4.16 -8.60
N SER A 258 21.29 3.76 -7.55
CA SER A 258 21.56 2.36 -7.26
C SER A 258 20.29 1.62 -6.81
N TRP A 259 19.59 2.13 -5.80
CA TRP A 259 18.35 1.51 -5.29
C TRP A 259 17.24 1.41 -6.35
N SER A 260 17.08 2.42 -7.20
CA SER A 260 16.07 2.38 -8.28
C SER A 260 16.41 1.43 -9.44
N GLN A 261 17.65 0.95 -9.55
CA GLN A 261 18.10 0.14 -10.70
C GLN A 261 18.63 -1.26 -10.34
N ILE A 262 19.08 -1.50 -9.09
CA ILE A 262 19.71 -2.77 -8.69
C ILE A 262 18.81 -3.99 -8.94
N GLN A 263 17.49 -3.85 -8.77
CA GLN A 263 16.52 -4.91 -9.04
C GLN A 263 16.58 -5.43 -10.49
N PHE A 264 16.95 -4.61 -11.47
CA PHE A 264 17.02 -5.04 -12.87
C PHE A 264 18.22 -5.97 -13.14
N SER A 265 19.25 -5.96 -12.28
CA SER A 265 20.43 -6.82 -12.39
C SER A 265 20.38 -8.03 -11.43
N THR A 266 19.68 -7.90 -10.29
CA THR A 266 19.69 -8.91 -9.22
C THR A 266 18.40 -9.71 -9.07
N ILE A 267 17.24 -9.20 -9.52
CA ILE A 267 15.91 -9.78 -9.28
C ILE A 267 15.30 -10.35 -10.56
N GLN A 268 14.60 -11.47 -10.43
CA GLN A 268 13.86 -12.11 -11.52
C GLN A 268 12.40 -11.61 -11.60
N PRO A 269 11.80 -11.50 -12.79
CA PRO A 269 12.34 -11.88 -14.10
C PRO A 269 13.30 -10.86 -14.71
N CYS A 270 13.44 -9.64 -14.16
CA CYS A 270 14.14 -8.52 -14.78
C CYS A 270 15.58 -8.85 -15.22
N ALA A 271 16.34 -9.56 -14.39
CA ALA A 271 17.70 -9.97 -14.69
C ALA A 271 17.82 -10.93 -15.90
N LEU A 272 16.74 -11.56 -16.36
CA LEU A 272 16.72 -12.37 -17.59
C LEU A 272 16.93 -11.51 -18.85
N ALA A 273 16.65 -10.19 -18.82
CA ALA A 273 16.87 -9.30 -19.96
C ALA A 273 18.33 -9.32 -20.47
N ILE A 274 19.28 -9.76 -19.65
CA ILE A 274 20.67 -10.02 -20.04
C ILE A 274 20.81 -11.00 -21.24
N ALA A 275 19.82 -11.85 -21.48
CA ALA A 275 19.76 -12.76 -22.63
C ALA A 275 19.59 -12.05 -23.99
N LEU A 276 19.19 -10.78 -23.96
CA LEU A 276 19.04 -9.90 -25.12
C LEU A 276 20.30 -9.06 -25.37
N SER A 277 21.39 -9.30 -24.63
CA SER A 277 22.67 -8.63 -24.87
C SER A 277 23.28 -9.09 -26.20
N PRO A 278 23.81 -8.17 -27.04
CA PRO A 278 24.52 -8.54 -28.26
C PRO A 278 25.83 -9.31 -27.99
N ASP A 279 26.42 -9.18 -26.80
CA ASP A 279 27.54 -10.01 -26.34
C ASP A 279 27.02 -11.32 -25.71
N ASN A 280 26.53 -12.23 -26.55
CA ASN A 280 25.97 -13.53 -26.12
C ASN A 280 26.98 -14.70 -26.13
N GLY A 281 28.28 -14.41 -26.34
CA GLY A 281 29.34 -15.42 -26.41
C GLY A 281 29.61 -16.15 -25.08
N PRO A 282 30.23 -17.34 -25.09
CA PRO A 282 30.40 -18.18 -23.89
C PRO A 282 31.29 -17.56 -22.79
N ASN A 283 32.07 -16.53 -23.11
CA ASN A 283 32.94 -15.80 -22.19
C ASN A 283 32.44 -14.38 -21.84
N SER A 284 31.25 -14.01 -22.34
CA SER A 284 30.70 -12.65 -22.25
C SER A 284 30.39 -12.21 -20.82
N LEU A 285 30.13 -10.91 -20.64
CA LEU A 285 29.55 -10.42 -19.38
C LEU A 285 28.16 -11.05 -19.14
N ALA A 286 27.34 -11.14 -20.19
CA ALA A 286 26.00 -11.72 -20.10
C ALA A 286 26.02 -13.18 -19.60
N GLN A 287 26.96 -13.99 -20.10
CA GLN A 287 27.07 -15.40 -19.75
C GLN A 287 27.60 -15.62 -18.32
N LYS A 288 28.33 -14.65 -17.76
CA LYS A 288 28.74 -14.66 -16.34
C LYS A 288 27.55 -14.31 -15.44
N LEU A 289 26.84 -13.22 -15.74
CA LEU A 289 25.67 -12.79 -14.98
C LEU A 289 24.53 -13.82 -15.00
N LEU A 290 24.30 -14.52 -16.13
CA LEU A 290 23.33 -15.62 -16.18
C LEU A 290 23.76 -16.83 -15.32
N HIS A 291 25.06 -17.06 -15.13
CA HIS A 291 25.57 -18.05 -14.18
C HIS A 291 25.49 -17.60 -12.71
N GLU A 292 25.60 -16.32 -12.42
CA GLU A 292 25.35 -15.77 -11.08
C GLU A 292 23.86 -15.87 -10.70
N GLN A 293 22.97 -15.63 -11.67
CA GLN A 293 21.53 -15.87 -11.53
C GLN A 293 21.19 -17.36 -11.32
N ARG A 294 21.87 -18.28 -12.02
CA ARG A 294 21.79 -19.74 -11.78
C ARG A 294 22.11 -20.08 -10.32
N ASP A 295 23.21 -19.55 -9.81
CA ASP A 295 23.71 -19.94 -8.47
C ASP A 295 22.93 -19.25 -7.34
N THR A 296 22.38 -18.06 -7.61
CA THR A 296 21.33 -17.43 -6.79
C THR A 296 20.09 -18.33 -6.70
N TRP A 297 19.59 -18.84 -7.82
CA TRP A 297 18.46 -19.79 -7.82
C TRP A 297 18.76 -21.09 -7.07
N LYS A 298 19.98 -21.65 -7.19
CA LYS A 298 20.39 -22.82 -6.38
C LYS A 298 20.31 -22.53 -4.88
N ALA A 299 20.76 -21.36 -4.43
CA ALA A 299 20.67 -20.97 -3.02
C ALA A 299 19.21 -20.86 -2.56
N VAL A 300 18.34 -20.21 -3.34
CA VAL A 300 16.89 -20.10 -3.06
C VAL A 300 16.21 -21.48 -3.00
N LEU A 301 16.44 -22.34 -3.99
CA LEU A 301 15.86 -23.70 -4.00
C LEU A 301 16.39 -24.56 -2.85
N SER A 302 17.65 -24.38 -2.45
CA SER A 302 18.22 -25.05 -1.27
C SER A 302 17.58 -24.55 0.02
N ALA A 303 17.34 -23.24 0.14
CA ALA A 303 16.66 -22.63 1.28
C ALA A 303 15.20 -23.11 1.39
N GLU A 304 14.46 -23.15 0.28
CA GLU A 304 13.08 -23.63 0.24
C GLU A 304 12.97 -25.10 0.70
N ARG A 305 13.84 -25.98 0.19
CA ARG A 305 13.93 -27.39 0.63
C ARG A 305 14.27 -27.51 2.11
N SER A 306 15.22 -26.70 2.61
CA SER A 306 15.60 -26.68 4.02
C SER A 306 14.50 -26.13 4.94
N SER A 307 13.62 -25.26 4.43
CA SER A 307 12.49 -24.71 5.18
C SER A 307 11.28 -25.65 5.21
N ALA A 308 11.09 -26.47 4.17
CA ALA A 308 9.93 -27.36 4.00
C ALA A 308 10.13 -28.80 4.51
N SER A 309 11.36 -29.23 4.76
CA SER A 309 11.68 -30.58 5.25
C SER A 309 11.99 -30.60 6.75
N ASP A 310 12.06 -31.81 7.33
CA ASP A 310 12.72 -32.06 8.63
C ASP A 310 14.25 -31.91 8.53
N SER A 311 14.66 -30.73 8.09
CA SER A 311 16.05 -30.30 8.07
C SER A 311 16.59 -30.17 9.51
N LYS A 312 17.90 -30.38 9.66
CA LYS A 312 18.63 -30.21 10.94
C LYS A 312 18.76 -28.74 11.38
N LEU A 313 18.07 -27.80 10.74
CA LEU A 313 17.99 -26.40 11.18
C LEU A 313 17.30 -26.31 12.53
N SER A 314 17.73 -25.40 13.40
CA SER A 314 16.95 -25.10 14.60
C SER A 314 15.63 -24.40 14.21
N PRO A 315 14.60 -24.42 15.08
CA PRO A 315 13.38 -23.65 14.85
C PRO A 315 13.64 -22.15 14.64
N GLY A 316 14.69 -21.60 15.26
CA GLY A 316 15.13 -20.21 15.07
C GLY A 316 15.66 -19.97 13.65
N ASP A 317 16.61 -20.81 13.19
CA ASP A 317 17.18 -20.69 11.85
C ASP A 317 16.13 -20.89 10.76
N ARG A 318 15.22 -21.86 10.96
CA ARG A 318 14.10 -22.13 10.04
C ARG A 318 13.16 -20.93 9.95
N ASN A 319 12.86 -20.27 11.07
CA ASN A 319 12.05 -19.04 11.07
C ASN A 319 12.79 -17.87 10.39
N ALA A 320 14.07 -17.65 10.69
CA ALA A 320 14.87 -16.62 10.03
C ALA A 320 14.95 -16.83 8.51
N LEU A 321 15.16 -18.07 8.07
CA LEU A 321 15.17 -18.44 6.65
C LEU A 321 13.79 -18.27 5.99
N THR A 322 12.71 -18.56 6.71
CA THR A 322 11.33 -18.32 6.25
C THR A 322 11.06 -16.83 6.04
N LEU A 323 11.54 -15.97 6.95
CA LEU A 323 11.44 -14.51 6.81
C LEU A 323 12.21 -14.02 5.58
N VAL A 324 13.47 -14.44 5.39
CA VAL A 324 14.27 -14.09 4.20
C VAL A 324 13.59 -14.56 2.91
N LEU A 325 13.08 -15.79 2.84
CA LEU A 325 12.37 -16.32 1.68
C LEU A 325 11.02 -15.63 1.41
N ARG A 326 10.36 -15.12 2.45
CA ARG A 326 9.12 -14.32 2.33
C ARG A 326 9.43 -12.94 1.77
N ASP A 327 10.47 -12.29 2.27
CA ASP A 327 10.84 -10.92 1.96
C ASP A 327 11.56 -10.81 0.60
N LEU A 328 12.16 -11.91 0.12
CA LEU A 328 12.69 -12.04 -1.24
C LEU A 328 11.60 -11.86 -2.32
N GLY A 329 10.42 -12.45 -2.11
CA GLY A 329 9.21 -12.28 -2.92
C GLY A 329 9.25 -12.89 -4.33
N TRP A 330 10.23 -12.52 -5.16
CA TRP A 330 10.28 -12.84 -6.59
C TRP A 330 10.36 -14.33 -6.90
N ASN A 331 10.94 -15.12 -6.00
CA ASN A 331 10.98 -16.58 -6.08
C ASN A 331 9.57 -17.20 -6.11
N ARG A 332 8.54 -16.49 -5.67
CA ARG A 332 7.14 -16.96 -5.67
C ARG A 332 6.35 -16.55 -6.92
N LEU A 333 6.94 -15.76 -7.82
CA LEU A 333 6.32 -15.36 -9.08
C LEU A 333 6.40 -16.50 -10.10
N GLN A 334 5.28 -16.79 -10.77
CA GLN A 334 5.18 -17.82 -11.80
C GLN A 334 6.19 -17.58 -12.95
N VAL A 335 6.20 -16.37 -13.50
CA VAL A 335 7.12 -15.96 -14.58
C VAL A 335 8.61 -16.14 -14.22
N ALA A 336 8.99 -15.95 -12.95
CA ALA A 336 10.35 -16.17 -12.49
C ALA A 336 10.71 -17.67 -12.45
N ARG A 337 9.77 -18.53 -12.06
CA ARG A 337 9.95 -20.00 -12.11
C ARG A 337 10.01 -20.52 -13.54
N GLU A 338 9.18 -20.00 -14.44
CA GLU A 338 9.17 -20.35 -15.86
C GLU A 338 10.49 -19.96 -16.54
N ALA A 339 10.96 -18.73 -16.33
CA ALA A 339 12.29 -18.26 -16.75
C ALA A 339 13.42 -19.16 -16.23
N MET A 340 13.39 -19.54 -14.95
CA MET A 340 14.36 -20.44 -14.33
C MET A 340 14.32 -21.86 -14.95
N LEU A 341 13.14 -22.38 -15.27
CA LEU A 341 12.97 -23.70 -15.87
C LEU A 341 13.52 -23.73 -17.31
N GLU A 342 13.20 -22.74 -18.14
CA GLU A 342 13.76 -22.64 -19.50
C GLU A 342 15.27 -22.38 -19.48
N CYS A 343 15.77 -21.53 -18.58
CA CYS A 343 17.22 -21.39 -18.36
C CYS A 343 17.87 -22.72 -17.94
N THR A 344 17.20 -23.52 -17.11
CA THR A 344 17.72 -24.82 -16.67
C THR A 344 17.72 -25.85 -17.80
N ALA A 345 16.66 -25.92 -18.61
CA ALA A 345 16.58 -26.77 -19.79
C ALA A 345 17.65 -26.39 -20.85
N ALA A 346 17.90 -25.09 -21.02
CA ALA A 346 18.94 -24.54 -21.90
C ALA A 346 20.39 -24.75 -21.40
N GLY A 347 20.58 -25.28 -20.19
CA GLY A 347 21.91 -25.39 -19.56
C GLY A 347 22.52 -24.03 -19.18
N TRP A 348 21.68 -23.02 -18.92
CA TRP A 348 22.01 -21.64 -18.54
C TRP A 348 22.87 -20.89 -19.58
N LYS A 349 22.66 -21.18 -20.87
CA LYS A 349 23.33 -20.52 -21.99
C LYS A 349 22.56 -19.29 -22.48
N VAL A 350 23.23 -18.15 -22.59
CA VAL A 350 22.66 -16.88 -23.10
C VAL A 350 22.22 -17.02 -24.56
N SER A 351 23.06 -17.64 -25.40
CA SER A 351 22.82 -17.83 -26.83
C SER A 351 21.83 -18.97 -27.16
N HIS A 352 20.99 -19.39 -26.22
CA HIS A 352 20.02 -20.48 -26.44
C HIS A 352 18.67 -19.89 -26.85
N ALA A 353 18.17 -20.29 -28.02
CA ALA A 353 16.98 -19.72 -28.65
C ALA A 353 15.80 -19.50 -27.68
N ARG A 354 15.40 -20.52 -26.90
CA ARG A 354 14.31 -20.39 -25.92
C ARG A 354 14.55 -19.37 -24.80
N VAL A 355 15.80 -19.16 -24.39
CA VAL A 355 16.15 -18.19 -23.34
C VAL A 355 16.02 -16.77 -23.89
N GLN A 356 16.47 -16.56 -25.13
CA GLN A 356 16.31 -15.31 -25.86
C GLN A 356 14.82 -15.04 -26.20
N GLU A 357 14.08 -16.05 -26.63
CA GLU A 357 12.63 -16.01 -26.87
C GLU A 357 11.85 -15.65 -25.60
N THR A 358 12.13 -16.33 -24.47
CA THR A 358 11.51 -16.00 -23.18
C THR A 358 11.82 -14.56 -22.77
N ALA A 359 13.07 -14.10 -22.94
CA ALA A 359 13.42 -12.71 -22.66
C ALA A 359 12.75 -11.72 -23.62
N HIS A 360 12.63 -12.04 -24.91
CA HIS A 360 11.96 -11.21 -25.90
C HIS A 360 10.45 -11.11 -25.62
N CYS A 361 9.80 -12.18 -25.17
CA CYS A 361 8.40 -12.14 -24.74
C CYS A 361 8.18 -11.28 -23.47
N LEU A 362 9.21 -11.08 -22.65
CA LEU A 362 9.12 -10.30 -21.40
C LEU A 362 9.60 -8.85 -21.52
N PHE A 363 10.50 -8.55 -22.46
CA PHE A 363 11.17 -7.24 -22.58
C PHE A 363 11.17 -6.65 -23.99
N GLY A 364 10.75 -7.41 -25.00
CA GLY A 364 10.53 -6.97 -26.37
C GLY A 364 9.09 -6.47 -26.62
N GLY A 365 8.49 -5.80 -25.64
CA GLY A 365 7.19 -5.14 -25.81
C GLY A 365 7.25 -3.99 -26.83
N PRO A 366 6.10 -3.46 -27.27
CA PRO A 366 6.08 -2.29 -28.15
C PRO A 366 6.77 -1.10 -27.47
N ALA A 367 7.72 -0.47 -28.15
CA ALA A 367 8.53 0.63 -27.64
C ALA A 367 7.73 1.95 -27.56
N GLN A 368 6.74 1.96 -26.67
CA GLN A 368 5.92 3.11 -26.34
C GLN A 368 5.77 3.17 -24.83
N THR A 369 6.45 4.13 -24.21
CA THR A 369 6.33 4.43 -22.77
C THR A 369 4.88 4.72 -22.35
N LYS A 370 4.04 5.18 -23.28
CA LYS A 370 2.59 5.25 -23.10
C LYS A 370 1.98 3.89 -22.73
N TYR A 371 2.25 2.83 -23.49
CA TYR A 371 1.73 1.49 -23.18
C TYR A 371 2.32 0.93 -21.89
N GLU A 372 3.63 1.06 -21.65
CA GLU A 372 4.23 0.60 -20.38
C GLU A 372 3.61 1.31 -19.15
N LEU A 373 3.37 2.63 -19.25
CA LEU A 373 2.73 3.40 -18.19
C LEU A 373 1.23 3.10 -18.08
N GLU A 374 0.50 2.99 -19.18
CA GLU A 374 -0.94 2.67 -19.17
C GLU A 374 -1.19 1.26 -18.64
N ASP A 375 -0.34 0.28 -18.96
CA ASP A 375 -0.46 -1.08 -18.43
C ASP A 375 0.03 -1.17 -16.97
N LEU A 376 1.06 -0.40 -16.58
CA LEU A 376 1.44 -0.26 -15.15
C LEU A 376 0.35 0.43 -14.34
N PHE A 377 -0.29 1.48 -14.85
CA PHE A 377 -1.42 2.14 -14.19
C PHE A 377 -2.68 1.27 -14.24
N ALA A 378 -2.93 0.49 -15.29
CA ALA A 378 -4.02 -0.48 -15.36
C ALA A 378 -3.79 -1.63 -14.37
N HIS A 379 -2.56 -2.10 -14.21
CA HIS A 379 -2.14 -3.11 -13.24
C HIS A 379 -2.23 -2.59 -11.80
N LEU A 380 -1.74 -1.36 -11.52
CA LEU A 380 -1.89 -0.72 -10.21
C LEU A 380 -3.37 -0.42 -9.89
N ALA A 381 -4.18 0.00 -10.88
CA ALA A 381 -5.62 0.14 -10.74
C ALA A 381 -6.33 -1.21 -10.63
N SER A 382 -5.77 -2.29 -11.18
CA SER A 382 -6.26 -3.67 -11.02
C SER A 382 -5.96 -4.19 -9.62
N ILE A 383 -4.74 -3.97 -9.09
CA ILE A 383 -4.37 -4.23 -7.70
C ILE A 383 -5.22 -3.39 -6.73
N ALA A 384 -5.43 -2.11 -7.02
CA ALA A 384 -6.29 -1.24 -6.19
C ALA A 384 -7.76 -1.71 -6.22
N ARG A 385 -8.27 -2.15 -7.39
CA ARG A 385 -9.59 -2.80 -7.49
C ARG A 385 -9.61 -4.13 -6.74
N ALA A 386 -8.55 -4.94 -6.82
CA ALA A 386 -8.41 -6.22 -6.11
C ALA A 386 -8.37 -6.05 -4.59
N SER A 387 -7.66 -5.04 -4.07
CA SER A 387 -7.67 -4.69 -2.63
C SER A 387 -9.02 -4.15 -2.15
N ASN A 388 -9.84 -3.63 -3.08
CA ASN A 388 -11.21 -3.18 -2.83
C ASN A 388 -12.28 -4.24 -3.21
N LEU A 389 -11.88 -5.46 -3.59
CA LEU A 389 -12.86 -6.53 -3.85
C LEU A 389 -13.61 -6.85 -2.54
N PRO A 390 -14.95 -6.97 -2.59
CA PRO A 390 -15.72 -7.33 -1.41
C PRO A 390 -15.31 -8.72 -0.92
N THR A 391 -14.71 -8.81 0.27
CA THR A 391 -14.41 -10.10 0.87
C THR A 391 -15.71 -10.77 1.30
N PHE A 392 -15.89 -12.04 0.98
CA PHE A 392 -17.02 -12.84 1.43
C PHE A 392 -16.55 -13.93 2.38
N PHE A 393 -17.36 -14.24 3.40
CA PHE A 393 -17.26 -15.47 4.17
C PHE A 393 -18.41 -16.37 3.76
N THR A 394 -18.14 -17.63 3.51
CA THR A 394 -19.15 -18.66 3.25
C THR A 394 -19.35 -19.48 4.52
N VAL A 395 -20.58 -19.96 4.75
CA VAL A 395 -20.84 -21.01 5.72
C VAL A 395 -21.51 -22.15 4.96
N ASP A 396 -20.83 -23.29 4.95
CA ASP A 396 -21.43 -24.55 4.53
C ASP A 396 -22.37 -25.04 5.64
N LEU A 397 -23.57 -25.47 5.26
CA LEU A 397 -24.57 -26.00 6.19
C LEU A 397 -24.76 -27.51 6.03
N ASP A 398 -23.80 -28.23 5.44
CA ASP A 398 -23.76 -29.70 5.54
C ASP A 398 -23.86 -30.12 7.02
N PRO A 399 -24.97 -30.77 7.43
CA PRO A 399 -25.19 -31.16 8.82
C PRO A 399 -24.22 -32.24 9.30
N ALA A 400 -23.50 -32.92 8.40
CA ALA A 400 -22.43 -33.84 8.76
C ALA A 400 -21.13 -33.12 9.19
N HIS A 401 -20.97 -31.83 8.88
CA HIS A 401 -19.69 -31.12 9.00
C HIS A 401 -19.75 -29.80 9.78
N CYS A 402 -20.88 -29.07 9.79
CA CYS A 402 -21.00 -27.78 10.50
C CYS A 402 -22.27 -27.68 11.35
N SER A 403 -22.16 -28.06 12.63
CA SER A 403 -23.10 -27.59 13.66
C SER A 403 -22.62 -26.25 14.25
N PRO A 404 -23.52 -25.31 14.61
CA PRO A 404 -23.12 -23.99 15.12
C PRO A 404 -22.52 -24.09 16.53
N ILE A 405 -21.19 -24.01 16.61
CA ILE A 405 -20.45 -24.01 17.89
C ILE A 405 -20.59 -22.64 18.56
N TRP A 406 -21.18 -22.62 19.75
CA TRP A 406 -21.28 -21.42 20.58
C TRP A 406 -19.94 -21.09 21.24
N LEU A 407 -19.27 -20.05 20.73
CA LEU A 407 -17.99 -19.58 21.24
C LEU A 407 -18.19 -18.51 22.34
N PHE A 408 -17.68 -18.79 23.54
CA PHE A 408 -17.74 -17.89 24.68
C PHE A 408 -16.35 -17.36 25.04
N ASN A 409 -16.09 -16.07 24.82
CA ASN A 409 -14.90 -15.43 25.36
C ASN A 409 -15.11 -15.07 26.84
N SER A 410 -14.29 -15.62 27.73
CA SER A 410 -14.28 -15.35 29.17
C SER A 410 -13.23 -14.33 29.63
N LYS A 411 -12.37 -13.83 28.72
CA LYS A 411 -11.29 -12.88 29.01
C LYS A 411 -11.65 -11.46 28.59
N LEU A 412 -11.30 -10.48 29.42
CA LEU A 412 -11.40 -9.05 29.08
C LEU A 412 -10.12 -8.49 28.43
N ASP A 413 -8.98 -9.12 28.71
CA ASP A 413 -7.69 -8.83 28.07
C ASP A 413 -7.67 -9.12 26.56
N ARG A 414 -6.53 -8.83 25.92
CA ARG A 414 -6.21 -9.16 24.52
C ARG A 414 -6.82 -10.50 24.11
N CYS A 415 -7.85 -10.42 23.28
CA CYS A 415 -8.55 -11.57 22.75
C CYS A 415 -8.09 -11.78 21.31
N ASP A 416 -7.57 -12.96 21.00
CA ASP A 416 -7.09 -13.31 19.65
C ASP A 416 -8.24 -13.38 18.62
N TRP A 417 -9.50 -13.26 19.06
CA TRP A 417 -10.69 -13.27 18.22
C TRP A 417 -11.04 -11.86 17.77
N LEU A 418 -11.00 -11.62 16.46
CA LEU A 418 -11.46 -10.37 15.85
C LEU A 418 -12.87 -10.54 15.29
N ARG A 419 -13.79 -9.65 15.68
CA ARG A 419 -15.12 -9.57 15.06
C ARG A 419 -15.00 -8.91 13.69
N HIS A 420 -15.26 -9.68 12.64
CA HIS A 420 -15.54 -9.15 11.32
C HIS A 420 -16.95 -8.53 11.31
N GLN A 421 -17.08 -7.31 10.78
CA GLN A 421 -18.40 -6.78 10.44
C GLN A 421 -18.85 -7.41 9.13
N VAL A 422 -20.04 -8.01 9.12
CA VAL A 422 -20.58 -8.74 7.99
C VAL A 422 -22.07 -8.43 7.78
N LYS A 423 -22.50 -8.53 6.53
CA LYS A 423 -23.89 -8.44 6.07
C LYS A 423 -24.26 -9.74 5.36
N LEU A 424 -25.35 -10.38 5.79
CA LEU A 424 -25.95 -11.49 5.06
C LEU A 424 -26.44 -11.00 3.69
N LEU A 425 -26.04 -11.70 2.62
CA LEU A 425 -26.56 -11.42 1.28
C LEU A 425 -27.84 -12.18 1.01
N HIS A 426 -28.77 -11.52 0.33
CA HIS A 426 -29.90 -12.18 -0.32
C HIS A 426 -29.38 -13.06 -1.48
N PRO A 427 -29.90 -14.27 -1.73
CA PRO A 427 -29.36 -15.19 -2.75
C PRO A 427 -29.17 -14.59 -4.15
N LEU A 428 -30.08 -13.70 -4.59
CA LEU A 428 -29.96 -13.01 -5.89
C LEU A 428 -28.77 -12.02 -5.97
N LEU A 429 -28.25 -11.56 -4.82
CA LEU A 429 -27.09 -10.66 -4.71
C LEU A 429 -25.78 -11.44 -4.47
N VAL A 430 -25.82 -12.77 -4.36
CA VAL A 430 -24.64 -13.61 -4.21
C VAL A 430 -23.93 -13.72 -5.57
N PRO A 431 -22.59 -13.48 -5.64
CA PRO A 431 -21.81 -13.68 -6.86
C PRO A 431 -21.98 -15.11 -7.40
N PRO A 432 -22.05 -15.34 -8.73
CA PRO A 432 -22.36 -16.65 -9.31
C PRO A 432 -21.58 -17.83 -8.69
N ASP A 433 -20.27 -17.65 -8.52
CA ASP A 433 -19.33 -18.67 -8.03
C ASP A 433 -19.54 -19.03 -6.55
N LEU A 434 -20.25 -18.18 -5.78
CA LEU A 434 -20.56 -18.38 -4.37
C LEU A 434 -21.99 -18.89 -4.14
N ARG A 435 -22.80 -19.09 -5.19
CA ARG A 435 -24.20 -19.55 -5.06
C ARG A 435 -24.35 -21.02 -4.64
N GLY A 436 -23.27 -21.79 -4.66
CA GLY A 436 -23.24 -23.14 -4.10
C GLY A 436 -23.25 -23.19 -2.58
N PHE A 437 -22.92 -22.10 -1.88
CA PHE A 437 -22.88 -22.05 -0.42
C PHE A 437 -24.23 -21.60 0.16
N SER A 438 -24.66 -22.28 1.23
CA SER A 438 -25.97 -22.06 1.85
C SER A 438 -26.11 -20.67 2.52
N ILE A 439 -25.00 -20.10 3.01
CA ILE A 439 -24.94 -18.76 3.57
C ILE A 439 -23.71 -18.04 3.02
N VAL A 440 -23.90 -16.80 2.53
CA VAL A 440 -22.81 -15.91 2.11
C VAL A 440 -22.90 -14.57 2.84
N LEU A 441 -21.81 -14.22 3.52
CA LEU A 441 -21.67 -13.07 4.40
C LEU A 441 -20.64 -12.09 3.80
N GLN A 442 -21.10 -10.96 3.27
CA GLN A 442 -20.22 -9.90 2.76
C GLN A 442 -19.57 -9.16 3.94
N LYS A 443 -18.24 -9.06 3.96
CA LYS A 443 -17.48 -8.23 4.89
C LYS A 443 -17.78 -6.75 4.62
N THR A 444 -18.32 -6.03 5.60
CA THR A 444 -18.71 -4.61 5.47
C THR A 444 -17.74 -3.64 6.14
N GLY A 445 -16.67 -4.14 6.78
CA GLY A 445 -15.70 -3.28 7.46
C GLY A 445 -14.44 -4.02 7.91
N PRO A 446 -13.47 -3.29 8.50
CA PRO A 446 -12.26 -3.89 9.05
C PRO A 446 -12.59 -4.81 10.24
N PRO A 447 -11.75 -5.81 10.52
CA PRO A 447 -11.84 -6.61 11.75
C PRO A 447 -11.69 -5.69 12.98
N GLN A 448 -12.43 -5.97 14.04
CA GLN A 448 -12.46 -5.16 15.27
C GLN A 448 -12.38 -6.04 16.50
N GLU A 449 -11.73 -5.56 17.56
CA GLU A 449 -11.71 -6.26 18.85
C GLU A 449 -13.15 -6.44 19.40
N PRO A 450 -13.43 -7.53 20.15
CA PRO A 450 -14.80 -7.88 20.52
C PRO A 450 -15.53 -6.80 21.32
N LEU A 451 -14.85 -6.13 22.25
CA LEU A 451 -15.46 -5.11 23.11
C LEU A 451 -15.80 -3.82 22.35
N PRO A 452 -14.87 -3.15 21.63
CA PRO A 452 -15.21 -2.04 20.74
C PRO A 452 -16.31 -2.37 19.72
N ALA A 453 -16.28 -3.57 19.14
CA ALA A 453 -17.32 -4.01 18.20
C ALA A 453 -18.69 -4.21 18.88
N ALA A 454 -18.73 -4.78 20.09
CA ALA A 454 -19.95 -4.97 20.87
C ALA A 454 -20.56 -3.62 21.30
N LEU A 455 -19.73 -2.67 21.71
CA LEU A 455 -20.17 -1.29 22.01
C LEU A 455 -20.81 -0.65 20.78
N ARG A 456 -20.19 -0.76 19.59
CA ARG A 456 -20.75 -0.25 18.32
C ARG A 456 -22.06 -0.94 17.91
N ALA A 457 -22.22 -2.22 18.26
CA ALA A 457 -23.46 -2.97 18.03
C ALA A 457 -24.55 -2.68 19.08
N GLY A 458 -24.31 -1.80 20.05
CA GLY A 458 -25.29 -1.45 21.08
C GLY A 458 -25.46 -2.51 22.17
N VAL A 459 -24.37 -3.14 22.63
CA VAL A 459 -24.44 -4.00 23.82
C VAL A 459 -24.86 -3.20 25.06
N PHE A 460 -25.77 -3.75 25.85
CA PHE A 460 -26.11 -3.20 27.17
C PHE A 460 -25.15 -3.71 28.24
N LEU A 461 -24.68 -2.82 29.10
CA LEU A 461 -23.84 -3.16 30.25
C LEU A 461 -24.50 -2.68 31.55
N THR A 462 -24.37 -3.44 32.64
CA THR A 462 -24.78 -3.01 33.98
C THR A 462 -23.76 -2.06 34.61
N VAL A 463 -24.13 -1.36 35.70
CA VAL A 463 -23.19 -0.53 36.47
C VAL A 463 -22.05 -1.36 37.07
N LYS A 464 -22.30 -2.64 37.41
CA LYS A 464 -21.27 -3.57 37.89
C LYS A 464 -20.24 -3.86 36.78
N GLN A 465 -20.71 -4.27 35.60
CA GLN A 465 -19.85 -4.53 34.44
C GLN A 465 -19.07 -3.28 33.99
N LEU A 466 -19.69 -2.09 34.00
CA LEU A 466 -18.97 -0.85 33.70
C LEU A 466 -17.87 -0.52 34.72
N ARG A 467 -18.01 -0.92 35.99
CA ARG A 467 -16.95 -0.79 37.00
C ARG A 467 -15.89 -1.89 36.91
N GLU A 468 -16.27 -3.11 36.50
CA GLU A 468 -15.32 -4.20 36.22
C GLU A 468 -14.42 -3.83 35.04
N LEU A 469 -15.00 -3.31 33.96
CA LEU A 469 -14.25 -2.73 32.83
C LEU A 469 -13.38 -1.54 33.26
N GLN A 470 -13.86 -0.66 34.15
CA GLN A 470 -13.08 0.48 34.64
C GLN A 470 -11.90 0.04 35.52
N GLY A 471 -12.09 -0.99 36.35
CA GLY A 471 -11.02 -1.58 37.16
C GLY A 471 -10.00 -2.38 36.36
N HIS A 472 -10.37 -2.86 35.17
CA HIS A 472 -9.51 -3.64 34.28
C HIS A 472 -8.73 -2.77 33.29
N PHE A 473 -9.40 -1.84 32.60
CA PHE A 473 -8.80 -0.96 31.59
C PHE A 473 -8.30 0.38 32.18
N HIS A 474 -8.52 0.64 33.47
CA HIS A 474 -8.12 1.86 34.19
C HIS A 474 -8.55 3.19 33.54
N PHE A 475 -9.62 3.19 32.74
CA PHE A 475 -10.06 4.39 32.04
C PHE A 475 -10.48 5.53 33.00
N PRO A 476 -10.20 6.79 32.65
CA PRO A 476 -10.43 7.93 33.54
C PRO A 476 -11.93 8.20 33.72
N ILE A 477 -12.36 8.32 34.98
CA ILE A 477 -13.73 8.67 35.36
C ILE A 477 -13.76 10.05 36.05
N PRO A 478 -14.90 10.76 36.03
CA PRO A 478 -15.01 12.05 36.73
C PRO A 478 -14.68 11.93 38.22
N GLY A 479 -13.97 12.94 38.75
CA GLY A 479 -13.59 13.01 40.15
C GLY A 479 -14.78 13.04 41.11
N ARG A 480 -14.52 12.78 42.41
CA ARG A 480 -15.54 12.80 43.45
C ARG A 480 -16.15 14.20 43.57
N GLY A 481 -17.43 14.35 43.20
CA GLY A 481 -18.12 15.64 43.11
C GLY A 481 -18.35 16.13 41.68
N CYS A 482 -17.75 15.50 40.67
CA CYS A 482 -17.80 15.91 39.26
C CYS A 482 -18.70 15.01 38.38
N GLY A 483 -19.36 13.99 38.94
CA GLY A 483 -20.27 13.10 38.20
C GLY A 483 -21.66 13.73 37.95
N SER A 484 -22.38 13.28 36.92
CA SER A 484 -23.70 13.82 36.52
C SER A 484 -24.84 13.49 37.49
N GLY A 485 -24.59 12.75 38.58
CA GLY A 485 -25.58 12.37 39.57
C GLY A 485 -25.83 13.42 40.66
N LYS A 486 -26.91 13.24 41.43
CA LYS A 486 -27.23 14.07 42.60
C LYS A 486 -26.01 14.15 43.54
N LYS A 487 -25.65 15.36 43.98
CA LYS A 487 -24.44 15.67 44.78
C LYS A 487 -23.10 15.31 44.09
N GLY A 488 -23.02 15.37 42.77
CA GLY A 488 -21.77 15.14 42.03
C GLY A 488 -21.32 13.67 42.00
N ASN A 489 -22.25 12.74 42.23
CA ASN A 489 -21.97 11.31 42.25
C ASN A 489 -21.85 10.74 40.83
N VAL A 490 -20.87 9.87 40.61
CA VAL A 490 -20.65 9.18 39.33
C VAL A 490 -21.76 8.16 39.07
N ILE A 491 -22.54 8.36 38.01
CA ILE A 491 -23.68 7.52 37.60
C ILE A 491 -23.35 6.70 36.34
N LYS A 492 -24.27 5.81 35.93
CA LYS A 492 -24.12 4.95 34.73
C LYS A 492 -23.72 5.74 33.47
N LYS A 493 -24.32 6.93 33.26
CA LYS A 493 -24.05 7.81 32.11
C LYS A 493 -22.59 8.30 32.08
N ASP A 494 -21.99 8.54 33.25
CA ASP A 494 -20.60 8.99 33.36
C ASP A 494 -19.64 7.85 33.02
N LEU A 495 -19.85 6.66 33.61
CA LEU A 495 -19.04 5.47 33.34
C LEU A 495 -19.12 5.03 31.87
N ALA A 496 -20.31 5.10 31.27
CA ALA A 496 -20.51 4.81 29.86
C ALA A 496 -19.81 5.85 28.96
N ASN A 497 -19.87 7.15 29.28
CA ASN A 497 -19.14 8.16 28.53
C ASN A 497 -17.62 8.02 28.66
N ALA A 498 -17.12 7.69 29.85
CA ALA A 498 -15.71 7.46 30.09
C ALA A 498 -15.17 6.27 29.27
N LEU A 499 -15.90 5.14 29.28
CA LEU A 499 -15.58 3.98 28.43
C LEU A 499 -15.59 4.33 26.94
N LEU A 500 -16.58 5.10 26.47
CA LEU A 500 -16.66 5.52 25.07
C LEU A 500 -15.53 6.48 24.67
N THR A 501 -15.16 7.45 25.51
CA THR A 501 -14.00 8.32 25.26
C THR A 501 -12.71 7.51 25.22
N PHE A 502 -12.53 6.54 26.12
CA PHE A 502 -11.33 5.72 26.15
C PHE A 502 -11.19 4.78 24.93
N MET A 503 -12.28 4.11 24.55
CA MET A 503 -12.26 3.11 23.46
C MET A 503 -12.23 3.71 22.05
N PHE A 504 -12.62 4.98 21.88
CA PHE A 504 -12.75 5.62 20.56
C PHE A 504 -12.19 7.04 20.47
N GLY A 505 -11.63 7.59 21.55
CA GLY A 505 -11.10 8.95 21.58
C GLY A 505 -12.15 10.03 21.32
N GLU A 506 -11.69 11.15 20.76
CA GLU A 506 -12.54 12.26 20.29
C GLU A 506 -12.94 12.13 18.82
N SER A 507 -12.41 11.13 18.09
CA SER A 507 -12.69 10.92 16.67
C SER A 507 -14.05 10.26 16.39
N LEU A 508 -14.74 9.76 17.42
CA LEU A 508 -16.09 9.19 17.29
C LEU A 508 -17.12 10.30 17.06
N ALA A 509 -17.82 10.24 15.92
CA ALA A 509 -18.85 11.20 15.57
C ALA A 509 -19.91 11.34 16.68
N LYS A 510 -20.34 12.58 16.94
CA LYS A 510 -21.25 12.90 18.06
C LYS A 510 -22.55 12.09 18.03
N ALA A 511 -23.10 11.85 16.84
CA ALA A 511 -24.31 11.03 16.65
C ALA A 511 -24.10 9.56 17.05
N ASP A 512 -23.03 8.93 16.55
CA ASP A 512 -22.68 7.54 16.89
C ASP A 512 -22.41 7.38 18.39
N ARG A 513 -21.67 8.33 18.97
CA ARG A 513 -21.39 8.40 20.41
C ARG A 513 -22.67 8.50 21.24
N GLU A 514 -23.63 9.33 20.82
CA GLU A 514 -24.92 9.46 21.48
C GLU A 514 -25.80 8.21 21.30
N GLN A 515 -25.82 7.59 20.11
CA GLN A 515 -26.47 6.31 19.87
C GLN A 515 -25.93 5.21 20.80
N MET A 516 -24.61 5.01 20.82
CA MET A 516 -23.94 4.00 21.66
C MET A 516 -24.18 4.26 23.15
N LEU A 517 -24.13 5.52 23.59
CA LEU A 517 -24.47 5.92 24.95
C LEU A 517 -25.93 5.59 25.30
N ASN A 518 -26.88 5.90 24.42
CA ASN A 518 -28.30 5.69 24.66
C ASN A 518 -28.64 4.19 24.76
N THR A 519 -27.98 3.33 23.97
CA THR A 519 -28.14 1.87 24.09
C THR A 519 -27.44 1.29 25.32
N LEU A 520 -26.24 1.77 25.68
CA LEU A 520 -25.60 1.46 26.98
C LEU A 520 -26.49 1.87 28.16
N MET A 521 -27.24 2.97 28.05
CA MET A 521 -28.22 3.41 29.04
C MET A 521 -29.54 2.63 29.00
N GLY A 522 -29.76 1.75 28.01
CA GLY A 522 -30.98 0.96 27.82
C GLY A 522 -32.13 1.68 27.10
N GLN A 523 -31.95 2.94 26.72
CA GLN A 523 -33.02 3.78 26.15
C GLN A 523 -33.45 3.35 24.74
N GLN A 524 -32.58 2.68 23.99
CA GLN A 524 -32.99 2.05 22.72
C GLN A 524 -33.71 0.71 22.93
N TRP A 525 -33.61 0.08 24.11
CA TRP A 525 -34.31 -1.19 24.38
C TRP A 525 -35.82 -0.99 24.48
N ASP A 526 -36.28 0.13 25.04
CA ASP A 526 -37.70 0.53 25.03
C ASP A 526 -38.26 0.78 23.62
N ARG A 527 -37.42 0.92 22.57
CA ARG A 527 -37.88 0.94 21.17
C ARG A 527 -38.14 -0.46 20.60
N GLN A 528 -37.49 -1.50 21.13
CA GLN A 528 -37.98 -2.89 21.02
C GLN A 528 -39.16 -3.15 21.96
N GLY A 529 -39.40 -2.26 22.93
CA GLY A 529 -40.57 -2.24 23.82
C GLY A 529 -41.93 -2.03 23.13
N LYS A 530 -41.97 -1.81 21.81
CA LYS A 530 -43.07 -2.32 20.96
C LYS A 530 -42.97 -3.85 20.92
N GLY A 531 -43.40 -4.48 22.01
CA GLY A 531 -43.13 -5.88 22.32
C GLY A 531 -43.37 -6.82 21.14
N SER A 532 -42.45 -7.78 20.98
CA SER A 532 -42.07 -8.46 19.74
C SER A 532 -43.25 -8.66 18.79
N PRO A 533 -43.13 -8.30 17.49
CA PRO A 533 -44.23 -8.53 16.54
C PRO A 533 -44.63 -10.02 16.52
N HIS A 534 -43.64 -10.89 16.70
CA HIS A 534 -43.80 -12.34 16.76
C HIS A 534 -44.19 -12.88 18.15
N ALA A 535 -44.44 -12.06 19.18
CA ALA A 535 -44.82 -12.58 20.51
C ALA A 535 -46.13 -13.40 20.46
N ALA A 536 -47.12 -12.92 19.69
CA ALA A 536 -48.35 -13.66 19.44
C ALA A 536 -48.11 -14.92 18.59
N GLU A 537 -47.24 -14.82 17.58
CA GLU A 537 -46.86 -15.92 16.69
C GLU A 537 -46.08 -17.01 17.43
N LEU A 538 -45.22 -16.67 18.39
CA LEU A 538 -44.48 -17.61 19.25
C LEU A 538 -45.41 -18.34 20.22
N VAL A 539 -46.42 -17.64 20.78
CA VAL A 539 -47.46 -18.28 21.61
C VAL A 539 -48.38 -19.17 20.75
N ALA A 540 -48.64 -18.81 19.49
CA ALA A 540 -49.38 -19.67 18.56
C ALA A 540 -48.57 -20.90 18.13
N ALA A 541 -47.31 -20.70 17.72
CA ALA A 541 -46.38 -21.76 17.33
C ALA A 541 -46.16 -22.77 18.46
N PHE A 542 -45.98 -22.29 19.69
CA PHE A 542 -45.89 -23.14 20.88
C PHE A 542 -47.14 -24.01 21.10
N LYS A 543 -48.33 -23.46 20.86
CA LYS A 543 -49.60 -24.21 20.95
C LYS A 543 -49.81 -25.21 19.80
N SER A 544 -49.10 -25.05 18.68
CA SER A 544 -49.10 -25.99 17.56
C SER A 544 -47.95 -27.00 17.57
N LEU A 545 -47.02 -26.92 18.53
CA LEU A 545 -46.06 -28.00 18.79
C LEU A 545 -46.79 -29.23 19.35
N ASP A 546 -46.25 -30.42 19.07
CA ASP A 546 -46.74 -31.65 19.68
C ASP A 546 -46.68 -31.55 21.23
N PRO A 547 -47.69 -32.06 21.98
CA PRO A 547 -47.67 -32.04 23.44
C PRO A 547 -46.42 -32.65 24.09
N THR A 548 -45.69 -33.54 23.39
CA THR A 548 -44.42 -34.10 23.85
C THR A 548 -43.25 -33.12 23.77
N ASP A 549 -43.24 -32.18 22.82
CA ASP A 549 -42.19 -31.17 22.65
C ASP A 549 -42.40 -29.92 23.52
N GLN A 550 -43.66 -29.57 23.81
CA GLN A 550 -44.03 -28.37 24.58
C GLN A 550 -43.28 -28.18 25.93
N PRO A 551 -42.95 -29.22 26.72
CA PRO A 551 -42.14 -29.07 27.94
C PRO A 551 -40.78 -28.39 27.72
N HIS A 552 -40.14 -28.59 26.56
CA HIS A 552 -38.83 -28.02 26.25
C HIS A 552 -38.89 -26.50 26.00
N PHE A 553 -40.03 -25.99 25.51
CA PHE A 553 -40.19 -24.58 25.11
C PHE A 553 -41.04 -23.74 26.09
N CYS A 554 -41.56 -24.34 27.16
CA CYS A 554 -42.48 -23.69 28.11
C CYS A 554 -42.00 -22.34 28.66
N LYS A 555 -40.69 -22.18 28.90
CA LYS A 555 -40.09 -20.91 29.38
C LYS A 555 -40.14 -19.80 28.33
N LEU A 556 -39.98 -20.13 27.05
CA LEU A 556 -40.07 -19.18 25.94
C LEU A 556 -41.53 -18.71 25.76
N ALA A 557 -42.48 -19.66 25.84
CA ALA A 557 -43.91 -19.36 25.78
C ALA A 557 -44.40 -18.50 26.95
N ALA A 558 -43.86 -18.73 28.17
CA ALA A 558 -44.16 -17.90 29.33
C ALA A 558 -43.71 -16.44 29.13
N VAL A 559 -42.46 -16.22 28.68
CA VAL A 559 -41.93 -14.87 28.39
C VAL A 559 -42.77 -14.17 27.31
N ALA A 560 -43.11 -14.85 26.21
CA ALA A 560 -43.95 -14.27 25.16
C ALA A 560 -45.40 -13.99 25.62
N SER A 561 -45.94 -14.81 26.53
CA SER A 561 -47.27 -14.59 27.13
C SER A 561 -47.28 -13.38 28.07
N ASP A 562 -46.25 -13.21 28.90
CA ASP A 562 -46.16 -12.05 29.79
C ASP A 562 -45.85 -10.75 29.03
N GLU A 563 -45.06 -10.81 27.95
CA GLU A 563 -44.88 -9.69 27.01
C GLU A 563 -46.22 -9.27 26.37
N ALA A 564 -47.08 -10.24 25.99
CA ALA A 564 -48.41 -9.95 25.46
C ALA A 564 -49.34 -9.28 26.50
N LYS A 565 -49.40 -9.79 27.74
CA LYS A 565 -50.17 -9.18 28.85
C LYS A 565 -49.70 -7.75 29.16
N LEU A 566 -48.38 -7.52 29.13
CA LEU A 566 -47.80 -6.19 29.33
C LEU A 566 -48.17 -5.22 28.19
N LYS A 567 -48.25 -5.71 26.95
CA LYS A 567 -48.70 -4.94 25.78
C LYS A 567 -50.17 -4.52 25.90
N GLU A 568 -51.04 -5.44 26.28
CA GLU A 568 -52.47 -5.18 26.57
C GLU A 568 -52.66 -4.17 27.73
N THR A 569 -51.96 -4.38 28.84
CA THR A 569 -51.99 -3.47 30.01
C THR A 569 -51.48 -2.07 29.68
N ARG A 570 -50.54 -1.94 28.73
CA ARG A 570 -50.04 -0.65 28.23
C ARG A 570 -51.06 0.03 27.30
N ALA A 571 -51.74 -0.71 26.43
CA ALA A 571 -52.78 -0.18 25.55
C ALA A 571 -53.94 0.43 26.35
N ALA A 572 -54.50 -0.33 27.31
CA ALA A 572 -55.60 0.14 28.17
C ALA A 572 -55.27 1.43 28.95
N ARG A 573 -53.99 1.68 29.26
CA ARG A 573 -53.53 2.95 29.89
C ARG A 573 -53.42 4.11 28.90
N ALA A 574 -53.11 3.85 27.63
CA ALA A 574 -53.03 4.87 26.60
C ALA A 574 -54.42 5.40 26.23
N ASP A 575 -55.42 4.53 26.12
CA ASP A 575 -56.81 4.93 25.82
C ASP A 575 -57.40 5.86 26.90
N ILE A 576 -57.12 5.56 28.17
CA ILE A 576 -57.50 6.41 29.32
C ILE A 576 -56.85 7.81 29.23
N GLN A 577 -55.63 7.92 28.70
CA GLN A 577 -54.99 9.23 28.49
C GLN A 577 -55.54 9.96 27.26
N ALA A 578 -55.91 9.25 26.19
CA ALA A 578 -56.42 9.85 24.96
C ALA A 578 -57.74 10.62 25.16
N VAL A 579 -58.65 10.09 26.00
CA VAL A 579 -59.94 10.72 26.32
C VAL A 579 -59.80 12.13 26.94
N HIS A 580 -58.67 12.45 27.55
CA HIS A 580 -58.42 13.74 28.20
C HIS A 580 -57.72 14.80 27.31
N ALA A 581 -57.43 14.51 26.04
CA ALA A 581 -56.62 15.39 25.19
C ALA A 581 -57.20 15.59 23.77
N SER A 582 -58.09 16.59 23.61
CA SER A 582 -58.61 17.03 22.30
C SER A 582 -58.07 18.43 21.92
N PRO A 583 -57.38 18.62 20.77
CA PRO A 583 -56.69 19.85 20.42
C PRO A 583 -57.58 20.88 19.67
N ALA A 584 -57.32 22.17 19.88
CA ALA A 584 -58.26 23.26 19.60
C ALA A 584 -58.18 23.93 18.20
N TYR A 585 -57.78 23.20 17.14
CA TYR A 585 -57.34 23.82 15.86
C TYR A 585 -57.87 23.18 14.55
N GLU A 586 -59.05 22.56 14.55
CA GLU A 586 -59.73 22.19 13.29
C GLU A 586 -60.62 23.33 12.76
N THR A 587 -60.66 23.51 11.43
CA THR A 587 -61.65 24.39 10.79
C THR A 587 -63.05 23.77 10.93
N PRO A 588 -64.05 24.45 11.53
CA PRO A 588 -65.37 23.87 11.72
C PRO A 588 -66.03 23.46 10.40
N ARG A 589 -66.51 22.21 10.29
CA ARG A 589 -67.07 21.63 9.05
C ARG A 589 -68.20 22.47 8.41
N ALA A 590 -68.91 23.29 9.17
CA ALA A 590 -69.92 24.22 8.65
C ALA A 590 -69.32 25.33 7.76
N LEU A 591 -68.10 25.78 8.03
CA LEU A 591 -67.41 26.84 7.27
C LEU A 591 -66.63 26.31 6.06
N ALA A 592 -66.33 25.01 6.01
CA ALA A 592 -65.61 24.40 4.89
C ALA A 592 -66.33 24.60 3.54
N LYS A 593 -67.67 24.66 3.54
CA LYS A 593 -68.51 24.91 2.36
C LYS A 593 -68.48 26.36 1.85
N LEU A 594 -67.83 27.28 2.58
CA LEU A 594 -67.68 28.69 2.21
C LEU A 594 -66.27 29.02 1.70
N LEU A 595 -65.40 28.00 1.56
CA LEU A 595 -64.14 28.14 0.83
C LEU A 595 -64.47 28.30 -0.68
N PRO A 596 -63.90 29.30 -1.39
CA PRO A 596 -64.29 29.61 -2.77
C PRO A 596 -63.92 28.52 -3.79
N PHE A 597 -63.05 27.59 -3.39
CA PHE A 597 -62.66 26.40 -4.16
C PHE A 597 -62.76 25.19 -3.22
N GLY A 598 -63.17 24.04 -3.77
CA GLY A 598 -63.48 22.83 -2.99
C GLY A 598 -62.27 22.19 -2.28
N GLU A 599 -62.53 21.07 -1.60
CA GLU A 599 -61.67 20.43 -0.58
C GLU A 599 -60.20 20.12 -0.98
N ASN A 600 -59.87 20.23 -2.27
CA ASN A 600 -58.54 19.94 -2.82
C ASN A 600 -57.59 21.15 -2.94
N PHE A 601 -57.99 22.37 -2.54
CA PHE A 601 -57.13 23.57 -2.61
C PHE A 601 -56.82 24.21 -1.25
N SER A 602 -55.62 24.79 -1.14
CA SER A 602 -54.99 25.22 0.10
C SER A 602 -55.36 26.65 0.55
N CYS A 603 -56.65 26.90 0.84
CA CYS A 603 -57.04 27.96 1.78
C CYS A 603 -57.52 27.36 3.11
N ARG A 604 -57.05 27.89 4.24
CA ARG A 604 -57.46 27.41 5.58
C ARG A 604 -57.99 28.56 6.43
N PHE A 605 -59.20 28.39 6.96
CA PHE A 605 -59.75 29.30 7.98
C PHE A 605 -59.20 28.96 9.37
N SER A 606 -58.31 29.81 9.86
CA SER A 606 -57.84 29.79 11.25
C SER A 606 -58.63 30.78 12.10
N ARG A 607 -59.00 30.41 13.34
CA ARG A 607 -59.58 31.36 14.30
C ARG A 607 -58.46 32.05 15.06
N HIS A 608 -58.22 33.33 14.79
CA HIS A 608 -57.11 34.05 15.41
C HIS A 608 -57.25 34.07 16.94
N PRO A 609 -56.25 33.58 17.70
CA PRO A 609 -56.42 33.28 19.13
C PRO A 609 -56.73 34.52 19.97
N VAL A 610 -56.21 35.69 19.60
CA VAL A 610 -56.53 36.98 20.24
C VAL A 610 -57.84 37.57 19.70
N LEU A 611 -57.88 37.97 18.41
CA LEU A 611 -59.01 38.66 17.77
C LEU A 611 -60.35 37.89 17.70
N LYS A 612 -60.34 36.57 17.94
CA LYS A 612 -61.52 35.66 17.92
C LYS A 612 -62.33 35.59 16.61
N ARG A 613 -61.93 36.32 15.56
CA ARG A 613 -62.45 36.21 14.19
C ARG A 613 -61.72 35.10 13.42
N TYR A 614 -62.32 34.62 12.33
CA TYR A 614 -61.67 33.71 11.39
C TYR A 614 -60.94 34.50 10.29
N GLN A 615 -59.81 33.98 9.82
CA GLN A 615 -59.02 34.50 8.71
C GLN A 615 -58.70 33.33 7.78
N CYS A 616 -58.96 33.46 6.47
CA CYS A 616 -58.45 32.48 5.50
C CYS A 616 -57.04 32.89 5.07
N TYR A 617 -56.15 31.90 4.98
CA TYR A 617 -54.82 32.06 4.42
C TYR A 617 -54.75 31.24 3.15
N ILE A 618 -54.59 31.89 2.00
CA ILE A 618 -54.28 31.24 0.72
C ILE A 618 -52.78 31.02 0.69
N ILE A 619 -52.34 29.80 0.36
CA ILE A 619 -50.91 29.51 0.15
C ILE A 619 -50.56 29.89 -1.29
N ASP A 620 -49.63 30.83 -1.44
CA ASP A 620 -49.16 31.33 -2.74
C ASP A 620 -48.19 30.33 -3.41
N GLY A 621 -48.04 30.44 -4.75
CA GLY A 621 -47.18 29.57 -5.56
C GLY A 621 -47.91 28.59 -6.49
N VAL A 622 -49.22 28.71 -6.68
CA VAL A 622 -49.96 27.93 -7.69
C VAL A 622 -49.97 28.69 -9.02
N SER A 623 -49.26 28.16 -10.03
CA SER A 623 -49.19 28.75 -11.37
C SER A 623 -50.56 28.76 -12.05
N GLY A 624 -51.14 29.96 -12.26
CA GLY A 624 -52.44 30.13 -12.90
C GLY A 624 -53.13 31.47 -12.62
N PHE A 625 -52.72 32.20 -11.57
CA PHE A 625 -53.24 33.54 -11.28
C PHE A 625 -52.47 34.64 -12.04
N SER A 626 -53.09 35.20 -13.09
CA SER A 626 -52.73 36.52 -13.60
C SER A 626 -53.49 37.59 -12.81
N SER A 627 -52.77 38.49 -12.12
CA SER A 627 -53.37 39.53 -11.29
C SER A 627 -53.94 40.70 -12.12
N SER A 628 -55.08 40.46 -12.76
CA SER A 628 -55.83 41.47 -13.53
C SER A 628 -57.28 41.55 -13.02
N PHE A 629 -57.47 42.09 -11.81
CA PHE A 629 -58.78 42.55 -11.37
C PHE A 629 -58.71 43.86 -10.57
N ASP A 630 -59.70 44.69 -10.81
CA ASP A 630 -59.76 46.11 -10.44
C ASP A 630 -59.91 46.38 -8.94
N ASN A 631 -59.46 47.56 -8.50
CA ASN A 631 -59.74 48.09 -7.17
C ASN A 631 -61.17 48.66 -7.09
N SER A 632 -62.17 47.78 -7.16
CA SER A 632 -63.57 48.13 -6.88
C SER A 632 -64.26 47.08 -5.99
N PHE A 633 -65.09 47.57 -5.06
CA PHE A 633 -65.83 46.82 -4.04
C PHE A 633 -65.02 46.14 -2.92
N LEU A 634 -64.77 46.93 -1.87
CA LEU A 634 -64.85 46.46 -0.48
C LEU A 634 -66.31 46.29 -0.06
N VAL A 635 -66.62 45.19 0.63
CA VAL A 635 -67.61 45.09 1.73
C VAL A 635 -67.05 44.14 2.79
#